data_AF-A0A961FMG3-F1
#
_entry.id   AF-A0A961FMG3-F1
#
_cell.length_a   1.000
_cell.length_b   1.000
_cell.length_c   1.000
_cell.angle_alpha   90.00
_cell.angle_beta   90.00
_cell.angle_gamma   90.00
#
_symmetry.space_group_name_H-M   'P 1'
#
loop_
_entity.id
_entity.type
_entity.pdbx_description
1 polymer ?
#
loop_
_entity_poly.entity_id
_entity_poly.type
_entity_poly.pdbx_seq_one_letter_code
_entity_poly.pdbx_strand_id
1 'polypeptide(L)'
;MKDPSPPRRYVCQRCGNCCRWPGDVRVTDEEIEKIAHHLGLPLDLFIERYTRLNANRTGLSLIDQDGGACVFLKGKNECLIQAVKPSQCAGFPNAWNFPGWREMCEALEVSEEDGSESRS
;
A
#
# COMPACT_ATOMS: atom_id res chain seq x y z
N MET A 1 -15.05 -10.31 -25.36
CA MET A 1 -16.00 -11.04 -24.52
C MET A 1 -15.71 -10.66 -23.08
N LYS A 2 -16.60 -9.90 -22.42
CA LYS A 2 -16.47 -9.60 -20.98
C LYS A 2 -16.95 -10.85 -20.23
N ASP A 3 -16.07 -11.45 -19.44
CA ASP A 3 -16.41 -12.55 -18.55
C ASP A 3 -17.50 -12.09 -17.56
N PRO A 4 -18.66 -12.78 -17.48
CA PRO A 4 -19.78 -12.40 -16.62
C PRO A 4 -19.57 -12.72 -15.13
N SER A 5 -18.41 -13.22 -14.72
CA SER A 5 -18.13 -13.49 -13.30
C SER A 5 -18.18 -12.21 -12.45
N PRO A 6 -18.77 -12.24 -11.25
CA PRO A 6 -18.85 -11.09 -10.35
C PRO A 6 -17.46 -10.56 -9.97
N PRO A 7 -17.33 -9.27 -9.64
CA PRO A 7 -16.05 -8.69 -9.25
C PRO A 7 -15.51 -9.39 -7.99
N ARG A 8 -14.36 -10.05 -8.13
CA ARG A 8 -13.68 -10.71 -7.01
C ARG A 8 -13.13 -9.65 -6.08
N ARG A 9 -13.50 -9.72 -4.80
CA ARG A 9 -12.96 -8.87 -3.74
C ARG A 9 -11.95 -9.65 -2.91
N TYR A 10 -10.91 -8.96 -2.46
CA TYR A 10 -9.85 -9.53 -1.64
C TYR A 10 -9.69 -8.79 -0.31
N VAL A 11 -9.59 -9.51 0.79
CA VAL A 11 -9.35 -8.98 2.13
C VAL A 11 -7.87 -9.12 2.49
N CYS A 12 -7.20 -7.98 2.68
CA CYS A 12 -5.79 -7.94 3.08
C CYS A 12 -5.57 -8.58 4.45
N GLN A 13 -4.74 -9.63 4.51
CA GLN A 13 -4.38 -10.34 5.75
C GLN A 13 -3.20 -9.71 6.50
N ARG A 14 -2.73 -8.54 6.07
CA ARG A 14 -1.54 -7.85 6.65
C ARG A 14 -0.29 -8.74 6.67
N CYS A 15 -0.10 -9.56 5.63
CA CYS A 15 1.08 -10.43 5.47
C CYS A 15 2.40 -9.66 5.25
N GLY A 16 2.34 -8.36 4.92
CA GLY A 16 3.51 -7.52 4.71
C GLY A 16 4.26 -7.79 3.40
N ASN A 17 3.91 -8.84 2.64
CA ASN A 17 4.62 -9.22 1.42
C ASN A 17 4.64 -8.08 0.39
N CYS A 18 3.54 -7.34 0.21
CA CYS A 18 3.48 -6.18 -0.68
C CYS A 18 4.47 -5.04 -0.35
N CYS A 19 5.08 -5.06 0.83
CA CYS A 19 6.06 -4.08 1.26
C CYS A 19 7.51 -4.60 1.16
N ARG A 20 7.76 -5.83 0.67
CA ARG A 20 9.10 -6.47 0.73
C ARG A 20 9.92 -6.39 -0.54
N TRP A 21 9.36 -5.89 -1.63
CA TRP A 21 10.04 -5.77 -2.91
C TRP A 21 10.02 -4.33 -3.40
N PRO A 22 11.00 -3.93 -4.24
CA PRO A 22 11.08 -2.58 -4.76
C PRO A 22 9.79 -2.13 -5.41
N GLY A 23 9.40 -0.88 -5.15
CA GLY A 23 8.18 -0.30 -5.69
C GLY A 23 8.32 1.17 -6.03
N ASP A 24 7.47 1.66 -6.93
CA ASP A 24 7.30 3.10 -7.18
C ASP A 24 6.00 3.57 -6.51
N VAL A 25 6.03 3.60 -5.17
CA VAL A 25 4.89 4.05 -4.36
C VAL A 25 4.78 5.56 -4.41
N ARG A 26 4.07 6.02 -5.44
CA ARG A 26 3.81 7.44 -5.67
C ARG A 26 2.96 8.02 -4.56
N VAL A 27 3.32 9.22 -4.13
CA VAL A 27 2.60 9.98 -3.10
C VAL A 27 2.20 11.34 -3.63
N THR A 28 0.99 11.77 -3.30
CA THR A 28 0.51 13.14 -3.56
C THR A 28 0.93 14.08 -2.42
N ASP A 29 0.87 15.39 -2.65
CA ASP A 29 1.18 16.38 -1.61
C ASP A 29 0.29 16.20 -0.36
N GLU A 30 -0.99 15.91 -0.55
CA GLU A 30 -1.93 15.62 0.54
C GLU A 30 -1.55 14.35 1.33
N GLU A 31 -1.06 13.31 0.66
CA GLU A 31 -0.60 12.08 1.31
C GLU A 31 0.70 12.33 2.08
N ILE A 32 1.63 13.11 1.52
CA ILE A 32 2.88 13.52 2.17
C ILE A 32 2.56 14.27 3.47
N GLU A 33 1.65 15.25 3.44
CA GLU A 33 1.22 15.99 4.63
C GLU A 33 0.61 15.08 5.70
N LYS A 34 -0.31 14.19 5.31
CA LYS A 34 -0.95 13.24 6.24
C LYS A 34 0.05 12.30 6.89
N ILE A 35 1.00 11.76 6.12
CA ILE A 35 2.00 10.83 6.64
C ILE A 35 2.99 11.56 7.53
N ALA A 36 3.48 12.74 7.12
CA ALA A 36 4.38 13.55 7.92
C ALA A 36 3.76 13.90 9.29
N HIS A 37 2.50 14.37 9.29
CA HIS A 37 1.76 14.65 10.51
C HIS A 37 1.58 13.40 11.38
N HIS A 38 1.23 12.25 10.80
CA HIS A 38 1.10 11.00 11.53
C HIS A 38 2.41 10.55 12.20
N LEU A 39 3.55 10.82 11.57
CA LEU A 39 4.88 10.52 12.10
C LEU A 39 5.41 11.61 13.06
N GLY A 40 4.68 12.71 13.24
CA GLY A 40 5.12 13.85 14.04
C GLY A 40 6.34 14.58 13.45
N LEU A 41 6.47 14.58 12.12
CA LEU A 41 7.59 15.18 11.41
C LEU A 41 7.18 16.45 10.66
N PRO A 42 8.06 17.47 10.59
CA PRO A 42 7.98 18.53 9.60
C PRO A 42 7.93 17.98 8.16
N LEU A 43 7.20 18.68 7.30
CA LEU A 43 6.94 18.25 5.92
C LEU A 43 8.22 18.14 5.09
N ASP A 44 9.10 19.13 5.20
CA ASP A 44 10.41 19.18 4.55
C ASP A 44 11.30 18.01 4.95
N LEU A 45 11.37 17.71 6.26
CA LEU A 45 12.10 16.56 6.76
C LEU A 45 11.51 15.23 6.28
N PHE A 46 10.19 15.13 6.14
CA PHE A 46 9.57 13.93 5.59
C PHE A 46 9.95 13.73 4.12
N ILE A 47 9.83 14.79 3.31
CA ILE A 47 10.19 14.75 1.89
C ILE A 47 11.66 14.35 1.72
N GLU A 48 12.56 14.99 2.47
CA GLU A 48 14.00 14.70 2.41
C GLU A 48 14.32 13.25 2.80
N ARG A 49 13.72 12.74 3.89
CA ARG A 49 14.12 11.46 4.48
C ARG A 49 13.41 10.25 3.91
N TYR A 50 12.19 10.42 3.40
CA TYR A 50 11.32 9.29 3.05
C TYR A 50 10.86 9.28 1.60
N THR A 51 11.25 10.27 0.80
CA THR A 51 10.84 10.34 -0.61
C THR A 51 12.01 10.43 -1.58
N ARG A 52 11.75 10.06 -2.83
CA ARG A 52 12.63 10.20 -3.98
C ARG A 52 11.80 10.67 -5.18
N LEU A 53 12.45 11.18 -6.22
CA LEU A 53 11.77 11.36 -7.51
C LEU A 53 11.21 10.01 -8.00
N ASN A 54 9.97 10.03 -8.48
CA ASN A 54 9.35 8.88 -9.10
C ASN A 54 9.98 8.56 -10.46
N ALA A 55 9.68 7.39 -11.03
CA ALA A 55 10.38 6.88 -12.22
C ALA A 55 10.27 7.81 -13.46
N ASN A 56 9.15 8.52 -13.62
CA ASN A 56 8.93 9.47 -14.71
C ASN A 56 9.32 10.91 -14.34
N ARG A 57 9.85 11.14 -13.13
CA ARG A 57 10.32 12.43 -12.62
C ARG A 57 9.25 13.53 -12.60
N THR A 58 7.97 13.16 -12.48
CA THR A 58 6.84 14.11 -12.42
C THR A 58 6.30 14.31 -11.00
N GLY A 59 6.93 13.70 -10.00
CA GLY A 59 6.50 13.76 -8.60
C GLY A 59 7.39 12.92 -7.70
N LEU A 60 6.88 12.61 -6.51
CA LEU A 60 7.61 11.87 -5.49
C LEU A 60 7.05 10.45 -5.29
N SER A 61 7.93 9.54 -4.93
CA SER A 61 7.62 8.21 -4.45
C SER A 61 8.30 7.98 -3.10
N LEU A 62 7.76 7.07 -2.29
CA LEU A 62 8.45 6.61 -1.09
C LEU A 62 9.77 5.92 -1.46
N ILE A 63 10.77 6.06 -0.59
CA ILE A 63 12.03 5.33 -0.72
C ILE A 63 11.90 3.89 -0.19
N ASP A 64 12.86 3.07 -0.59
CA ASP A 64 13.02 1.71 -0.11
C ASP A 64 14.20 1.63 0.88
N GLN A 65 14.17 0.64 1.76
CA GLN A 65 15.29 0.18 2.57
C GLN A 65 16.29 -0.58 1.69
N ASP A 66 17.47 -0.86 2.25
CA ASP A 66 18.39 -1.82 1.67
C ASP A 66 17.69 -3.18 1.45
N GLY A 67 17.82 -3.72 0.24
CA GLY A 67 17.11 -4.94 -0.16
C GLY A 67 15.72 -4.71 -0.78
N GLY A 68 15.27 -3.46 -0.91
CA GLY A 68 14.09 -3.10 -1.69
C GLY A 68 12.76 -3.13 -0.92
N ALA A 69 12.78 -3.40 0.38
CA ALA A 69 11.57 -3.31 1.19
C ALA A 69 11.15 -1.84 1.39
N CYS A 70 9.86 -1.54 1.49
CA CYS A 70 9.37 -0.20 1.78
C CYS A 70 9.95 0.35 3.10
N VAL A 71 10.36 1.62 3.13
CA VAL A 71 10.94 2.28 4.31
C VAL A 71 10.09 2.20 5.59
N PHE A 72 8.77 2.06 5.47
CA PHE A 72 7.85 1.97 6.60
C PHE A 72 7.52 0.54 7.05
N LEU A 73 8.11 -0.49 6.43
CA LEU A 73 8.00 -1.86 6.92
C LEU A 73 8.93 -2.05 8.14
N LYS A 74 8.36 -2.47 9.27
CA LYS A 74 9.09 -2.81 10.49
C LYS A 74 8.76 -4.22 10.98
N GLY A 75 9.71 -4.76 11.75
CA GLY A 75 9.61 -6.09 12.33
C GLY A 75 9.35 -7.15 11.26
N LYS A 76 8.40 -8.05 11.55
CA LYS A 76 7.99 -9.06 10.57
C LYS A 76 7.09 -8.44 9.51
N ASN A 77 5.90 -7.96 9.83
CA ASN A 77 4.87 -7.58 8.85
C ASN A 77 4.21 -6.21 9.15
N GLU A 78 4.84 -5.34 9.94
CA GLU A 78 4.20 -4.14 10.44
C GLU A 78 4.44 -2.93 9.54
N CYS A 79 3.38 -2.25 9.12
CA CYS A 79 3.47 -1.00 8.38
C CYS A 79 3.29 0.17 9.35
N LEU A 80 4.33 0.98 9.55
CA LEU A 80 4.28 2.11 10.49
C LEU A 80 3.25 3.18 10.14
N ILE A 81 2.88 3.27 8.85
CA ILE A 81 1.91 4.25 8.35
C ILE A 81 0.57 3.60 7.99
N GLN A 82 0.25 2.45 8.61
CA GLN A 82 -0.94 1.65 8.28
C GLN A 82 -2.24 2.46 8.28
N ALA A 83 -2.40 3.41 9.21
CA ALA A 83 -3.60 4.23 9.34
C ALA A 83 -3.73 5.33 8.29
N VAL A 84 -2.61 5.73 7.67
CA VAL A 84 -2.52 6.85 6.71
C VAL A 84 -1.82 6.40 5.42
N LYS A 85 -2.02 5.15 5.04
CA LYS A 85 -1.39 4.58 3.84
C LYS A 85 -1.68 5.43 2.60
N PRO A 86 -0.69 5.61 1.71
CA PRO A 86 -0.95 6.13 0.37
C PRO A 86 -2.05 5.32 -0.32
N SER A 87 -2.81 5.98 -1.18
CA SER A 87 -3.95 5.42 -1.90
C SER A 87 -3.57 4.17 -2.69
N GLN A 88 -2.36 4.12 -3.26
CA GLN A 88 -1.86 2.93 -3.94
C GLN A 88 -1.72 1.73 -2.99
N CYS A 89 -1.16 1.94 -1.79
CA CYS A 89 -1.01 0.89 -0.79
C CYS A 89 -2.34 0.47 -0.15
N ALA A 90 -3.23 1.43 0.10
CA ALA A 90 -4.57 1.18 0.66
C ALA A 90 -5.49 0.48 -0.33
N GLY A 91 -5.33 0.79 -1.63
CA GLY A 91 -6.09 0.19 -2.71
C GLY A 91 -5.66 -1.24 -3.06
N PHE A 92 -4.47 -1.69 -2.65
CA PHE A 92 -3.99 -3.02 -2.97
C PHE A 92 -4.73 -4.14 -2.20
N PRO A 93 -5.14 -5.24 -2.86
CA PRO A 93 -4.97 -5.57 -4.28
C PRO A 93 -6.19 -5.24 -5.17
N ASN A 94 -7.22 -4.58 -4.63
CA ASN A 94 -8.52 -4.41 -5.30
C ASN A 94 -8.57 -3.25 -6.31
N ALA A 95 -8.08 -2.06 -5.93
CA ALA A 95 -8.07 -0.86 -6.78
C ALA A 95 -6.75 -0.71 -7.57
N TRP A 96 -5.67 -1.32 -7.07
CA TRP A 96 -4.39 -1.37 -7.74
C TRP A 96 -3.70 -2.69 -7.44
N ASN A 97 -3.10 -3.30 -8.46
CA ASN A 97 -2.25 -4.48 -8.33
C ASN A 97 -1.28 -4.56 -9.50
N PHE A 98 -0.44 -5.60 -9.50
CA PHE A 98 0.52 -5.88 -10.56
C PHE A 98 0.48 -7.38 -10.94
N PRO A 99 0.91 -7.77 -12.15
CA PRO A 99 0.88 -9.17 -12.58
C PRO A 99 1.62 -10.11 -11.60
N GLY A 100 0.99 -11.23 -11.26
CA GLY A 100 1.56 -12.22 -10.31
C GLY A 100 1.40 -11.87 -8.82
N TRP A 101 0.70 -10.79 -8.47
CA TRP A 101 0.53 -10.40 -7.06
C TRP A 101 -0.06 -11.50 -6.15
N ARG A 102 -0.91 -12.38 -6.71
CA ARG A 102 -1.55 -13.49 -5.98
C ARG A 102 -0.56 -14.57 -5.53
N GLU A 103 0.57 -14.69 -6.20
CA GLU A 103 1.64 -15.65 -5.83
C GLU A 103 2.42 -15.14 -4.61
N MET A 104 2.32 -13.86 -4.30
CA MET A 104 3.08 -13.23 -3.23
C MET A 104 2.23 -12.72 -2.07
N CYS A 105 1.00 -12.26 -2.32
CA CYS A 105 0.12 -11.75 -1.28
C CYS A 105 -0.84 -12.82 -0.76
N GLU A 106 -0.94 -12.92 0.56
CA GLU A 106 -1.86 -13.83 1.26
C GLU A 106 -3.29 -13.25 1.39
N ALA A 107 -3.71 -12.31 0.53
CA ALA A 107 -5.06 -11.76 0.62
C ALA A 107 -6.12 -12.82 0.30
N LEU A 108 -7.17 -12.89 1.12
CA LEU A 108 -8.24 -13.87 0.97
C LEU A 108 -9.29 -13.35 -0.01
N GLU A 109 -9.61 -14.12 -1.03
CA GLU A 109 -10.77 -13.87 -1.90
C GLU A 109 -12.05 -14.08 -1.08
N VAL A 110 -12.96 -13.11 -1.13
CA VAL A 110 -14.27 -13.17 -0.46
C VAL A 110 -15.37 -13.02 -1.49
N SER A 111 -16.43 -13.80 -1.33
CA SER A 111 -17.64 -13.68 -2.14
C SER A 111 -18.50 -12.52 -1.62
N GLU A 112 -19.32 -11.89 -2.47
CA GLU A 112 -20.21 -10.80 -2.04
C GLU A 112 -21.33 -11.28 -1.09
N GLU A 113 -21.49 -12.59 -0.89
CA GLU A 113 -22.54 -13.21 -0.05
C GLU A 113 -22.17 -13.27 1.44
N ASP A 114 -20.89 -13.08 1.81
CA ASP A 114 -20.39 -13.23 3.19
C ASP A 114 -20.53 -11.94 4.04
N GLY A 115 -21.22 -10.91 3.53
CA GLY A 115 -21.23 -9.55 4.08
C GLY A 115 -22.35 -9.22 5.08
N SER A 116 -23.28 -10.14 5.36
CA SER A 116 -24.46 -9.84 6.17
C SER A 116 -24.74 -10.87 7.27
N GLU A 117 -23.85 -11.05 8.25
CA GLU A 117 -24.28 -11.52 9.58
C GLU A 117 -23.18 -11.32 10.65
N SER A 118 -23.24 -10.17 11.33
CA SER A 118 -22.85 -10.00 12.74
C SER A 118 -23.02 -8.54 13.16
N ARG A 119 -24.28 -8.10 13.26
CA ARG A 119 -24.65 -7.07 14.24
C ARG A 119 -25.63 -7.74 15.21
N SER A 120 -25.09 -8.09 16.38
CA SER A 120 -25.86 -8.36 17.59
C SER A 120 -26.64 -7.13 18.02
#